data_AF-A0A3C0IZI8-F1
#
_entry.id   AF-A0A3C0IZI8-F1
#
_cell.length_a   1.000
_cell.length_b   1.000
_cell.length_c   1.000
_cell.angle_alpha   90.00
_cell.angle_beta   90.00
_cell.angle_gamma   90.00
#
_symmetry.space_group_name_H-M   'P 1'
#
loop_
_entity.id
_entity.type
_entity.pdbx_description
1 polymer ?
#
loop_
_entity_poly.entity_id
_entity_poly.type
_entity_poly.pdbx_seq_one_letter_code
_entity_poly.pdbx_strand_id
1 'polypeptide(L)'
;VSQSHTSRTIHTPGPRYPHGQAYTHACGDDAQAPVLPLFGYSAVAFDGDQMVVAAVRTDERDSWDPSHYNLPELPSLAEAALKAHAGNRVLRQLARCALEYQCYTAQNMFYRRWEAGIPVSPTCNARCVGCISKQPSECCPSPQQRIDFVPRVDEIVELALPHLEEAPRAIISFGQGCEGEPTNEWRVIAEACRAVRARTRRGTLNINTNAGNVEAIEALCDAGMDSFRVSLVSARPPYYERYHRPRGYALADVERSIAAARSRGAFVSINYLTFPGFTDLEPEVDAVCALIERTDVQMVQFRNLNIDPEVFCGLMLEERGELHEPGEAVGPAGPAEPDEPDEPAGIAQAVAHLQDCFPDLIIGNFSVALRD
;
A
#
# COMPACT_ATOMS: atom_id res chain seq x y z
N VAL A 1 16.83 3.64 9.67
CA VAL A 1 16.54 3.11 8.31
C VAL A 1 15.70 4.17 7.61
N SER A 2 16.36 5.10 6.92
CA SER A 2 15.76 6.31 6.36
C SER A 2 15.24 6.01 4.97
N GLN A 3 13.91 5.92 4.80
CA GLN A 3 13.29 5.96 3.48
C GLN A 3 13.23 7.43 3.02
N SER A 4 14.34 7.92 2.47
CA SER A 4 14.39 9.19 1.74
C SER A 4 14.28 8.92 0.26
N HIS A 5 13.10 9.11 -0.32
CA HIS A 5 12.90 9.19 -1.76
C HIS A 5 12.69 10.65 -2.14
N THR A 6 13.78 11.40 -2.26
CA THR A 6 13.81 12.66 -3.01
C THR A 6 14.45 12.34 -4.35
N SER A 7 13.66 12.36 -5.42
CA SER A 7 14.21 12.24 -6.78
C SER A 7 13.76 13.41 -7.64
N ARG A 8 14.75 14.21 -8.04
CA ARG A 8 14.73 15.08 -9.23
C ARG A 8 15.67 14.42 -10.23
N THR A 9 15.36 14.45 -11.53
CA THR A 9 16.23 14.98 -12.62
C THR A 9 15.55 14.81 -14.00
N ILE A 10 16.07 15.62 -14.93
CA ILE A 10 15.64 16.11 -16.24
C ILE A 10 15.77 15.05 -17.36
N HIS A 11 14.93 15.19 -18.39
CA HIS A 11 14.93 14.44 -19.65
C HIS A 11 16.12 14.73 -20.58
N THR A 12 16.50 13.73 -21.39
CA THR A 12 16.74 13.92 -22.83
C THR A 12 16.57 12.61 -23.64
N PRO A 13 16.33 12.67 -24.97
CA PRO A 13 15.68 11.62 -25.78
C PRO A 13 16.66 10.56 -26.33
N GLY A 14 16.11 9.39 -26.70
CA GLY A 14 16.83 8.17 -27.17
C GLY A 14 17.70 8.34 -28.43
N PRO A 15 18.32 7.25 -28.97
CA PRO A 15 17.54 6.13 -29.53
C PRO A 15 18.19 4.71 -29.47
N ARG A 16 17.35 3.69 -29.74
CA ARG A 16 17.65 2.33 -30.24
C ARG A 16 18.43 1.38 -29.30
N TYR A 17 17.68 0.44 -28.72
CA TYR A 17 18.18 -0.85 -28.27
C TYR A 17 18.56 -1.74 -29.46
N PRO A 18 19.78 -2.29 -29.49
CA PRO A 18 19.99 -3.62 -30.00
C PRO A 18 20.60 -4.50 -28.90
N HIS A 19 20.02 -5.68 -28.72
CA HIS A 19 20.43 -6.72 -27.76
C HIS A 19 19.97 -6.46 -26.32
N GLY A 20 18.71 -6.83 -26.05
CA GLY A 20 18.23 -7.11 -24.70
C GLY A 20 18.99 -8.31 -24.11
N GLN A 21 20.18 -8.05 -23.60
CA GLN A 21 20.67 -8.78 -22.45
C GLN A 21 19.86 -8.24 -21.28
N ALA A 22 19.05 -9.11 -20.66
CA ALA A 22 18.69 -8.93 -19.27
C ALA A 22 20.00 -8.65 -18.54
N TYR A 23 20.19 -7.42 -18.06
CA TYR A 23 21.29 -7.10 -17.19
C TYR A 23 20.99 -7.81 -15.88
N THR A 24 21.41 -9.07 -15.83
CA THR A 24 21.66 -9.82 -14.62
C THR A 24 22.39 -8.91 -13.65
N HIS A 25 21.90 -8.93 -12.42
CA HIS A 25 22.38 -8.16 -11.31
C HIS A 25 23.92 -8.16 -11.24
N ALA A 26 24.52 -7.05 -10.81
CA ALA A 26 25.92 -7.02 -10.39
C ALA A 26 26.16 -7.80 -9.06
N CYS A 27 25.32 -8.79 -8.77
CA CYS A 27 25.53 -9.86 -7.82
C CYS A 27 25.39 -11.13 -8.66
N GLY A 28 26.44 -11.94 -8.77
CA GLY A 28 26.37 -13.16 -9.57
C GLY A 28 25.22 -14.05 -9.10
N ASP A 29 24.62 -14.80 -10.03
CA ASP A 29 23.63 -15.84 -9.80
C ASP A 29 24.23 -16.98 -8.95
N ASP A 30 24.57 -16.69 -7.70
CA ASP A 30 24.85 -17.70 -6.71
C ASP A 30 23.51 -18.23 -6.26
N ALA A 31 23.17 -19.45 -6.68
CA ALA A 31 21.95 -20.15 -6.26
C ALA A 31 21.81 -20.30 -4.73
N GLN A 32 22.84 -19.89 -3.96
CA GLN A 32 22.83 -19.83 -2.50
C GLN A 32 22.65 -18.41 -1.92
N ALA A 33 22.43 -17.39 -2.74
CA ALA A 33 22.17 -16.03 -2.25
C ALA A 33 20.91 -16.01 -1.37
N PRO A 34 20.96 -15.35 -0.19
CA PRO A 34 19.80 -15.25 0.68
C PRO A 34 18.75 -14.31 0.09
N VAL A 35 17.47 -14.64 0.32
CA VAL A 35 16.35 -13.75 -0.03
C VAL A 35 16.52 -12.41 0.68
N LEU A 36 16.36 -11.33 -0.11
CA LEU A 36 16.48 -9.98 0.36
C LEU A 36 15.31 -9.59 1.32
N PRO A 37 15.57 -8.74 2.32
CA PRO A 37 14.53 -8.25 3.22
C PRO A 37 13.46 -7.42 2.50
N LEU A 38 12.32 -7.17 3.16
CA LEU A 38 11.22 -6.40 2.56
C LEU A 38 11.50 -4.88 2.53
N PHE A 39 12.31 -4.44 1.57
CA PHE A 39 12.53 -3.04 1.24
C PHE A 39 12.16 -2.73 -0.21
N GLY A 40 12.07 -1.43 -0.51
CA GLY A 40 11.97 -0.98 -1.89
C GLY A 40 13.36 -1.04 -2.52
N TYR A 41 13.48 -1.81 -3.60
CA TYR A 41 14.71 -1.96 -4.36
C TYR A 41 14.62 -1.18 -5.66
N SER A 42 15.77 -0.72 -6.15
CA SER A 42 15.86 -0.10 -7.47
C SER A 42 17.14 -0.55 -8.16
N ALA A 43 17.03 -0.78 -9.46
CA ALA A 43 18.21 -0.99 -10.30
C ALA A 43 19.02 0.31 -10.36
N VAL A 44 20.35 0.18 -10.29
CA VAL A 44 21.31 1.27 -10.44
C VAL A 44 22.22 0.93 -11.61
N ALA A 45 22.48 1.90 -12.46
CA ALA A 45 23.43 1.79 -13.57
C ALA A 45 24.56 2.81 -13.41
N PHE A 46 25.65 2.62 -14.15
CA PHE A 46 26.69 3.63 -14.31
C PHE A 46 26.52 4.32 -15.66
N ASP A 47 26.43 5.64 -15.65
CA ASP A 47 26.59 6.50 -16.82
C ASP A 47 27.92 7.24 -16.67
N GLY A 48 28.96 6.73 -17.34
CA GLY A 48 30.34 7.16 -17.10
C GLY A 48 30.80 6.85 -15.67
N ASP A 49 31.09 7.90 -14.90
CA ASP A 49 31.52 7.84 -13.49
C ASP A 49 30.36 8.08 -12.50
N GLN A 50 29.13 8.30 -12.99
CA GLN A 50 27.96 8.59 -12.17
C GLN A 50 27.09 7.36 -11.99
N MET A 51 26.65 7.11 -10.76
CA MET A 51 25.57 6.16 -10.49
C MET A 51 24.23 6.81 -10.78
N VAL A 52 23.41 6.17 -11.60
CA VAL A 52 22.10 6.65 -12.04
C VAL A 52 21.01 5.63 -11.74
N VAL A 53 19.78 6.13 -11.56
CA VAL A 53 18.59 5.33 -11.30
C VAL A 53 17.42 5.87 -12.14
N ALA A 54 16.58 4.97 -12.64
CA ALA A 54 15.32 5.36 -13.25
C ALA A 54 14.30 5.69 -12.15
N ALA A 55 13.84 6.93 -12.09
CA ALA A 55 12.89 7.39 -11.09
C ALA A 55 11.89 8.38 -11.70
N VAL A 56 10.62 8.21 -11.33
CA VAL A 56 9.54 9.13 -11.71
C VAL A 56 8.96 9.71 -10.43
N ARG A 57 8.90 11.03 -10.36
CA ARG A 57 8.28 11.73 -9.23
C ARG A 57 6.78 11.83 -9.48
N THR A 58 5.98 11.24 -8.58
CA THR A 58 4.51 11.19 -8.70
C THR A 58 3.78 12.24 -7.87
N ASP A 59 4.45 12.92 -6.93
CA ASP A 59 3.90 14.08 -6.23
C ASP A 59 4.98 15.03 -5.67
N GLU A 60 4.54 16.18 -5.15
CA GLU A 60 5.39 17.22 -4.58
C GLU A 60 5.04 17.56 -3.11
N ARG A 61 4.40 16.64 -2.37
CA ARG A 61 3.88 16.98 -1.03
C ARG A 61 4.96 16.94 0.04
N ASP A 62 5.20 18.12 0.62
CA ASP A 62 6.11 18.35 1.75
C ASP A 62 5.76 17.55 3.02
N SER A 63 4.50 17.14 3.21
CA SER A 63 4.09 16.42 4.44
C SER A 63 4.77 15.05 4.62
N TRP A 64 5.38 14.48 3.58
CA TRP A 64 6.13 13.23 3.64
C TRP A 64 7.64 13.44 3.52
N ASP A 65 8.12 14.68 3.56
CA ASP A 65 9.56 14.97 3.54
C ASP A 65 10.22 14.43 4.82
N PRO A 66 11.25 13.55 4.72
CA PRO A 66 11.94 12.97 5.87
C PRO A 66 12.51 13.99 6.85
N SER A 67 12.81 15.22 6.40
CA SER A 67 13.33 16.30 7.23
C SER A 67 12.35 16.75 8.32
N HIS A 68 11.06 16.48 8.15
CA HIS A 68 10.05 16.75 9.18
C HIS A 68 10.00 15.68 10.27
N TYR A 69 10.62 14.52 10.08
CA TYR A 69 10.45 13.35 10.97
C TYR A 69 11.71 13.06 11.79
N ASN A 70 11.56 12.25 12.84
CA ASN A 70 12.63 11.91 13.78
C ASN A 70 13.28 13.15 14.44
N LEU A 71 12.48 14.16 14.72
CA LEU A 71 12.94 15.41 15.33
C LEU A 71 13.37 15.17 16.79
N PRO A 72 14.31 15.98 17.32
CA PRO A 72 14.84 15.80 18.67
C PRO A 72 13.79 15.80 19.79
N GLU A 73 12.64 16.45 19.59
CA GLU A 73 11.53 16.54 20.54
C GLU A 73 10.62 15.30 20.57
N LEU A 74 10.71 14.39 19.58
CA LEU A 74 9.81 13.23 19.51
C LEU A 74 9.81 12.35 20.79
N PRO A 75 10.97 12.01 21.40
CA PRO A 75 10.97 11.19 22.60
C PRO A 75 10.24 11.83 23.78
N SER A 76 10.37 13.14 23.98
CA SER A 76 9.72 13.85 25.09
C SER A 76 8.22 14.00 24.86
N LEU A 77 7.79 14.21 23.61
CA LEU A 77 6.36 14.20 23.24
C LEU A 77 5.73 12.83 23.48
N ALA A 78 6.42 11.76 23.10
CA ALA A 78 5.96 10.39 23.32
C ALA A 78 5.83 10.07 24.82
N GLU A 79 6.85 10.41 25.62
CA GLU A 79 6.82 10.21 27.08
C GLU A 79 5.68 10.99 27.74
N ALA A 80 5.48 12.25 27.38
CA ALA A 80 4.41 13.08 27.90
C ALA A 80 3.02 12.49 27.58
N ALA A 81 2.80 12.04 26.35
CA ALA A 81 1.56 11.41 25.93
C ALA A 81 1.30 10.10 26.68
N LEU A 82 2.33 9.25 26.82
CA LEU A 82 2.23 7.99 27.57
C LEU A 82 1.90 8.22 29.05
N LYS A 83 2.44 9.28 29.64
CA LYS A 83 2.13 9.65 31.03
C LYS A 83 0.70 10.15 31.18
N ALA A 84 0.22 10.96 30.23
CA ALA A 84 -1.15 11.48 30.22
C ALA A 84 -2.19 10.37 30.02
N HIS A 85 -1.87 9.36 29.21
CA HIS A 85 -2.79 8.28 28.82
C HIS A 85 -2.21 6.89 29.13
N ALA A 86 -1.75 6.70 30.37
CA ALA A 86 -1.06 5.47 30.79
C ALA A 86 -1.90 4.19 30.62
N GLY A 87 -3.23 4.30 30.57
CA GLY A 87 -4.15 3.18 30.33
C GLY A 87 -4.25 2.72 28.87
N ASN A 88 -3.84 3.55 27.91
CA ASN A 88 -4.07 3.30 26.49
C ASN A 88 -3.03 2.36 25.89
N ARG A 89 -3.45 1.15 25.49
CA ARG A 89 -2.55 0.14 24.90
C ARG A 89 -2.11 0.52 23.50
N VAL A 90 -2.99 1.17 22.72
CA VAL A 90 -2.67 1.62 21.36
C VAL A 90 -1.58 2.67 21.39
N LEU A 91 -1.64 3.62 22.32
CA LEU A 91 -0.63 4.66 22.44
C LEU A 91 0.77 4.08 22.76
N ARG A 92 0.85 3.01 23.56
CA ARG A 92 2.12 2.28 23.80
C ARG A 92 2.67 1.67 22.52
N GLN A 93 1.81 1.04 21.72
CA GLN A 93 2.23 0.54 20.41
C GLN A 93 2.69 1.69 19.49
N LEU A 94 1.97 2.81 19.46
CA LEU A 94 2.35 3.95 18.63
C LEU A 94 3.69 4.56 19.05
N ALA A 95 3.99 4.62 20.36
CA ALA A 95 5.28 5.09 20.84
C ALA A 95 6.42 4.18 20.33
N ARG A 96 6.21 2.86 20.38
CA ARG A 96 7.14 1.89 19.81
C ARG A 96 7.31 2.09 18.29
N CYS A 97 6.21 2.19 17.55
CA CYS A 97 6.24 2.43 16.11
C CYS A 97 6.94 3.74 15.74
N ALA A 98 6.74 4.80 16.52
CA ALA A 98 7.35 6.11 16.28
C ALA A 98 8.85 6.12 16.54
N LEU A 99 9.30 5.50 17.64
CA LEU A 99 10.68 5.56 18.12
C LEU A 99 11.57 4.44 17.58
N GLU A 100 11.06 3.21 17.51
CA GLU A 100 11.84 2.05 17.04
C GLU A 100 11.71 1.87 15.53
N TYR A 101 10.48 1.90 15.00
CA TYR A 101 10.22 1.65 13.57
C TYR A 101 10.28 2.92 12.71
N GLN A 102 10.44 4.09 13.34
CA GLN A 102 10.48 5.39 12.68
C GLN A 102 9.25 5.64 11.79
N CYS A 103 8.09 5.09 12.17
CA CYS A 103 6.86 5.15 11.39
C CYS A 103 6.28 6.57 11.40
N TYR A 104 6.20 7.21 10.23
CA TYR A 104 5.77 8.60 10.10
C TYR A 104 4.34 8.83 10.59
N THR A 105 3.41 7.92 10.29
CA THR A 105 2.02 8.02 10.78
C THR A 105 1.91 7.80 12.28
N ALA A 106 2.81 7.04 12.92
CA ALA A 106 2.88 6.97 14.38
C ALA A 106 3.46 8.25 14.98
N GLN A 107 4.52 8.80 14.39
CA GLN A 107 5.12 10.06 14.84
C GLN A 107 4.14 11.23 14.75
N ASN A 108 3.33 11.29 13.69
CA ASN A 108 2.32 12.32 13.48
C ASN A 108 1.23 12.36 14.56
N MET A 109 0.98 11.24 15.27
CA MET A 109 0.12 11.24 16.46
C MET A 109 0.72 12.11 17.59
N PHE A 110 2.04 12.03 17.78
CA PHE A 110 2.76 12.78 18.81
C PHE A 110 3.02 14.23 18.40
N TYR A 111 3.31 14.48 17.11
CA TYR A 111 3.45 15.84 16.57
C TYR A 111 2.13 16.57 16.36
N ARG A 112 0.98 15.88 16.44
CA ARG A 112 -0.36 16.43 16.19
C ARG A 112 -0.48 17.11 14.83
N ARG A 113 -0.13 16.39 13.76
CA ARG A 113 -0.25 16.90 12.39
C ARG A 113 -0.58 15.82 11.38
N TRP A 114 -1.26 16.19 10.30
CA TRP A 114 -1.45 15.36 9.10
C TRP A 114 -2.08 13.99 9.40
N GLU A 115 -1.63 12.96 8.70
CA GLU A 115 -2.10 11.58 8.86
C GLU A 115 -1.44 10.89 10.04
N ALA A 116 -2.25 10.43 10.98
CA ALA A 116 -1.85 9.60 12.09
C ALA A 116 -2.53 8.22 12.05
N GLY A 117 -1.77 7.19 12.40
CA GLY A 117 -2.21 5.80 12.36
C GLY A 117 -2.80 5.33 13.70
N ILE A 118 -3.85 4.51 13.67
CA ILE A 118 -4.36 3.80 14.86
C ILE A 118 -4.52 2.31 14.52
N PRO A 119 -3.63 1.42 15.00
CA PRO A 119 -3.74 0.00 14.75
C PRO A 119 -4.88 -0.64 15.53
N VAL A 120 -5.66 -1.51 14.88
CA VAL A 120 -6.85 -2.13 15.46
C VAL A 120 -6.91 -3.65 15.29
N SER A 121 -6.26 -4.22 14.28
CA SER A 121 -6.43 -5.64 13.94
C SER A 121 -5.19 -6.51 14.22
N PRO A 122 -5.29 -7.53 15.09
CA PRO A 122 -4.23 -8.54 15.26
C PRO A 122 -4.28 -9.63 14.17
N THR A 123 -5.34 -9.69 13.35
CA THR A 123 -5.57 -10.78 12.40
C THR A 123 -5.59 -10.30 10.95
N CYS A 124 -5.30 -11.18 9.99
CA CYS A 124 -5.42 -10.85 8.57
C CYS A 124 -6.00 -12.06 7.83
N ASN A 125 -6.90 -11.80 6.91
CA ASN A 125 -7.51 -12.79 6.00
C ASN A 125 -6.75 -12.89 4.66
N ALA A 126 -5.56 -12.30 4.55
CA ALA A 126 -4.66 -12.44 3.40
C ALA A 126 -3.30 -12.97 3.83
N ARG A 127 -2.58 -13.59 2.89
CA ARG A 127 -1.20 -14.07 3.12
C ARG A 127 -0.27 -13.52 2.04
N CYS A 128 -0.31 -12.20 1.91
CA CYS A 128 0.49 -11.46 0.94
C CYS A 128 1.95 -11.87 1.02
N VAL A 129 2.58 -12.14 -0.12
CA VAL A 129 3.99 -12.56 -0.18
C VAL A 129 4.89 -11.51 0.47
N GLY A 130 4.66 -10.23 0.16
CA GLY A 130 5.38 -9.09 0.77
C GLY A 130 4.73 -8.51 2.03
N CYS A 131 4.12 -9.32 2.91
CA CYS A 131 3.46 -8.79 4.12
C CYS A 131 4.46 -8.15 5.10
N ILE A 132 4.37 -6.83 5.28
CA ILE A 132 5.26 -6.04 6.15
C ILE A 132 4.94 -6.14 7.65
N SER A 133 3.83 -6.80 8.03
CA SER A 133 3.39 -6.92 9.43
C SER A 133 3.54 -8.34 9.99
N LYS A 134 3.76 -9.33 9.13
CA LYS A 134 3.95 -10.73 9.52
C LYS A 134 4.67 -11.49 8.41
N GLN A 135 5.94 -11.81 8.63
CA GLN A 135 6.70 -12.74 7.80
C GLN A 135 6.89 -14.08 8.52
N PRO A 136 6.77 -15.22 7.81
CA PRO A 136 6.97 -16.55 8.41
C PRO A 136 8.46 -16.91 8.60
N SER A 137 9.40 -16.20 7.95
CA SER A 137 10.82 -16.53 8.00
C SER A 137 11.56 -15.84 9.16
N GLU A 138 12.48 -16.57 9.79
CA GLU A 138 13.36 -16.03 10.84
C GLU A 138 14.48 -15.13 10.27
N CYS A 139 14.86 -15.31 9.00
CA CYS A 139 15.98 -14.56 8.40
C CYS A 139 15.63 -13.10 8.08
N CYS A 140 14.35 -12.77 7.95
CA CYS A 140 13.86 -11.42 7.65
C CYS A 140 12.66 -11.10 8.56
N PRO A 141 12.90 -10.67 9.82
CA PRO A 141 11.81 -10.31 10.71
C PRO A 141 10.96 -9.19 10.10
N SER A 142 9.66 -9.24 10.38
CA SER A 142 8.71 -8.21 9.95
C SER A 142 9.21 -6.81 10.37
N PRO A 143 9.26 -5.81 9.45
CA PRO A 143 9.77 -4.48 9.76
C PRO A 143 8.93 -3.78 10.83
N GLN A 144 7.66 -4.15 10.97
CA GLN A 144 6.77 -3.70 12.05
C GLN A 144 6.07 -4.91 12.66
N GLN A 145 6.10 -5.03 13.99
CA GLN A 145 5.42 -6.13 14.67
C GLN A 145 3.93 -5.83 14.81
N ARG A 146 3.12 -6.84 14.50
CA ARG A 146 1.67 -6.77 14.64
C ARG A 146 1.26 -6.64 16.11
N ILE A 147 0.24 -5.82 16.38
CA ILE A 147 -0.45 -5.86 17.68
C ILE A 147 -1.05 -7.25 17.93
N ASP A 148 -1.15 -7.62 19.21
CA ASP A 148 -1.69 -8.91 19.66
C ASP A 148 -3.05 -8.79 20.38
N PHE A 149 -3.66 -7.59 20.36
CA PHE A 149 -4.94 -7.29 20.97
C PHE A 149 -5.84 -6.50 20.03
N VAL A 150 -7.15 -6.57 20.27
CA VAL A 150 -8.13 -5.63 19.69
C VAL A 150 -8.30 -4.45 20.66
N PRO A 151 -8.10 -3.20 20.21
CA PRO A 151 -8.35 -2.03 21.05
C PRO A 151 -9.82 -1.92 21.47
N ARG A 152 -10.07 -1.24 22.58
CA ARG A 152 -11.42 -0.83 22.92
C ARG A 152 -11.78 0.47 22.19
N VAL A 153 -13.08 0.73 22.05
CA VAL A 153 -13.60 1.96 21.42
C VAL A 153 -13.10 3.22 22.13
N ASP A 154 -13.03 3.23 23.46
CA ASP A 154 -12.50 4.35 24.25
C ASP A 154 -11.02 4.63 23.95
N GLU A 155 -10.20 3.58 23.77
CA GLU A 155 -8.78 3.74 23.43
C GLU A 155 -8.58 4.37 22.05
N ILE A 156 -9.41 4.01 21.07
CA ILE A 156 -9.37 4.62 19.72
C ILE A 156 -9.82 6.07 19.79
N VAL A 157 -10.96 6.30 20.44
CA VAL A 157 -11.59 7.61 20.57
C VAL A 157 -10.69 8.62 21.28
N GLU A 158 -10.01 8.19 22.35
CA GLU A 158 -9.11 9.03 23.15
C GLU A 158 -7.97 9.61 22.29
N LEU A 159 -7.52 8.87 21.27
CA LEU A 159 -6.47 9.31 20.36
C LEU A 159 -7.02 10.05 19.14
N ALA A 160 -8.07 9.50 18.52
CA ALA A 160 -8.62 10.00 17.27
C ALA A 160 -9.25 11.39 17.42
N LEU A 161 -10.06 11.61 18.46
CA LEU A 161 -10.80 12.86 18.61
C LEU A 161 -9.87 14.08 18.71
N PRO A 162 -8.93 14.15 19.65
CA PRO A 162 -8.14 15.37 19.82
C PRO A 162 -7.16 15.57 18.64
N HIS A 163 -6.69 14.51 17.97
CA HIS A 163 -5.92 14.64 16.73
C HIS A 163 -6.74 15.28 15.61
N LEU A 164 -7.99 14.83 15.40
CA LEU A 164 -8.87 15.40 14.38
C LEU A 164 -9.27 16.85 14.67
N GLU A 165 -9.29 17.26 15.94
CA GLU A 165 -9.62 18.64 16.35
C GLU A 165 -8.41 19.58 16.30
N GLU A 166 -7.19 19.10 16.43
CA GLU A 166 -6.00 19.96 16.57
C GLU A 166 -5.11 19.95 15.33
N ALA A 167 -4.98 18.80 14.67
CA ALA A 167 -4.00 18.63 13.60
C ALA A 167 -4.38 19.40 12.33
N PRO A 168 -3.43 20.07 11.66
CA PRO A 168 -3.67 20.59 10.32
C PRO A 168 -3.83 19.44 9.32
N ARG A 169 -4.83 19.54 8.43
CA ARG A 169 -5.18 18.50 7.45
C ARG A 169 -5.28 17.12 8.11
N ALA A 170 -6.02 17.06 9.22
CA ALA A 170 -6.05 15.90 10.09
C ALA A 170 -6.63 14.67 9.38
N ILE A 171 -5.91 13.55 9.45
CA ILE A 171 -6.39 12.25 9.00
C ILE A 171 -6.10 11.23 10.10
N ILE A 172 -7.09 10.42 10.44
CA ILE A 172 -6.90 9.20 11.23
C ILE A 172 -7.06 8.01 10.31
N SER A 173 -6.02 7.18 10.25
CA SER A 173 -5.97 6.01 9.37
C SER A 173 -5.88 4.71 10.16
N PHE A 174 -6.81 3.79 9.90
CA PHE A 174 -6.69 2.38 10.25
C PHE A 174 -5.92 1.62 9.14
N GLY A 175 -5.41 0.43 9.42
CA GLY A 175 -4.64 -0.39 8.48
C GLY A 175 -3.17 0.03 8.33
N GLN A 176 -2.45 0.18 9.43
CA GLN A 176 -1.02 0.53 9.40
C GLN A 176 -0.10 -0.71 9.34
N GLY A 177 1.20 -0.50 9.13
CA GLY A 177 2.17 -1.61 9.02
C GLY A 177 2.31 -2.48 10.27
N CYS A 178 1.81 -2.04 11.44
CA CYS A 178 1.83 -2.78 12.70
C CYS A 178 0.50 -3.50 13.02
N GLU A 179 -0.36 -3.72 12.03
CA GLU A 179 -1.60 -4.50 12.19
C GLU A 179 -1.83 -5.46 11.00
N GLY A 180 -2.89 -6.26 11.08
CA GLY A 180 -3.37 -7.10 10.00
C GLY A 180 -4.38 -6.38 9.11
N GLU A 181 -5.45 -7.09 8.72
CA GLU A 181 -6.54 -6.49 7.94
C GLU A 181 -7.52 -5.80 8.90
N PRO A 182 -7.63 -4.46 8.89
CA PRO A 182 -8.47 -3.74 9.84
C PRO A 182 -9.96 -4.04 9.69
N THR A 183 -10.45 -4.40 8.50
CA THR A 183 -11.87 -4.74 8.30
C THR A 183 -12.30 -6.00 9.05
N ASN A 184 -11.37 -6.83 9.57
CA ASN A 184 -11.73 -7.92 10.49
C ASN A 184 -12.32 -7.38 11.81
N GLU A 185 -11.93 -6.18 12.24
CA GLU A 185 -12.38 -5.52 13.46
C GLU A 185 -13.36 -4.36 13.18
N TRP A 186 -14.08 -4.43 12.06
CA TRP A 186 -14.95 -3.35 11.58
C TRP A 186 -15.98 -2.86 12.60
N ARG A 187 -16.46 -3.72 13.51
CA ARG A 187 -17.44 -3.35 14.53
C ARG A 187 -16.89 -2.31 15.50
N VAL A 188 -15.68 -2.53 16.00
CA VAL A 188 -14.99 -1.60 16.91
C VAL A 188 -14.66 -0.30 16.17
N ILE A 189 -14.20 -0.39 14.93
CA ILE A 189 -13.93 0.78 14.09
C ILE A 189 -15.20 1.60 13.86
N ALA A 190 -16.32 0.95 13.51
CA ALA A 190 -17.60 1.59 13.26
C ALA A 190 -18.13 2.31 14.51
N GLU A 191 -18.06 1.67 15.68
CA GLU A 191 -18.43 2.31 16.95
C GLU A 191 -17.55 3.52 17.27
N ALA A 192 -16.24 3.40 17.08
CA ALA A 192 -15.32 4.53 17.26
C ALA A 192 -15.60 5.67 16.27
N CYS A 193 -15.86 5.36 14.99
CA CYS A 193 -16.22 6.35 13.97
C CYS A 193 -17.49 7.12 14.37
N ARG A 194 -18.55 6.42 14.78
CA ARG A 194 -19.79 7.05 15.26
C ARG A 194 -19.54 7.93 16.49
N ALA A 195 -18.76 7.43 17.45
CA ALA A 195 -18.43 8.19 18.66
C ALA A 195 -17.61 9.46 18.33
N VAL A 196 -16.64 9.39 17.41
CA VAL A 196 -15.89 10.56 16.93
C VAL A 196 -16.82 11.53 16.21
N ARG A 197 -17.63 11.04 15.26
CA ARG A 197 -18.52 11.86 14.42
C ARG A 197 -19.67 12.51 15.20
N ALA A 198 -20.05 11.95 16.34
CA ALA A 198 -20.97 12.58 17.28
C ALA A 198 -20.40 13.84 17.96
N ARG A 199 -19.07 13.98 18.01
CA ARG A 199 -18.38 15.10 18.71
C ARG A 199 -17.72 16.08 17.74
N THR A 200 -17.17 15.58 16.64
CA THR A 200 -16.52 16.43 15.63
C THR A 200 -16.84 16.00 14.20
N ARG A 201 -17.02 17.00 13.33
CA ARG A 201 -17.08 16.81 11.88
C ARG A 201 -15.74 17.06 11.18
N ARG A 202 -14.73 17.51 11.93
CA ARG A 202 -13.41 17.85 11.41
C ARG A 202 -12.57 16.62 11.09
N GLY A 203 -11.64 16.82 10.16
CA GLY A 203 -10.66 15.83 9.74
C GLY A 203 -11.25 14.59 9.07
N THR A 204 -10.39 13.78 8.46
CA THR A 204 -10.76 12.62 7.63
C THR A 204 -10.56 11.33 8.39
N LEU A 205 -11.55 10.43 8.35
CA LEU A 205 -11.40 9.05 8.78
C LEU A 205 -11.09 8.19 7.55
N ASN A 206 -9.94 7.52 7.58
CA ASN A 206 -9.44 6.68 6.50
C ASN A 206 -9.19 5.25 6.99
N ILE A 207 -9.27 4.27 6.08
CA ILE A 207 -8.84 2.90 6.32
C ILE A 207 -8.05 2.36 5.14
N ASN A 208 -6.85 1.83 5.41
CA ASN A 208 -6.10 1.04 4.44
C ASN A 208 -6.54 -0.42 4.56
N THR A 209 -6.92 -1.06 3.47
CA THR A 209 -7.55 -2.39 3.51
C THR A 209 -7.25 -3.18 2.25
N ASN A 210 -7.34 -4.51 2.32
CA ASN A 210 -7.45 -5.37 1.16
C ASN A 210 -8.84 -5.34 0.50
N ALA A 211 -9.83 -4.74 1.17
CA ALA A 211 -11.23 -4.63 0.77
C ALA A 211 -11.94 -5.96 0.46
N GLY A 212 -11.47 -7.07 1.06
CA GLY A 212 -12.06 -8.39 0.88
C GLY A 212 -13.40 -8.61 1.61
N ASN A 213 -13.85 -7.65 2.42
CA ASN A 213 -15.09 -7.77 3.21
C ASN A 213 -16.08 -6.64 2.87
N VAL A 214 -16.99 -6.92 1.93
CA VAL A 214 -17.98 -5.94 1.45
C VAL A 214 -18.87 -5.43 2.58
N GLU A 215 -19.40 -6.32 3.42
CA GLU A 215 -20.27 -5.95 4.56
C GLU A 215 -19.57 -4.96 5.51
N ALA A 216 -18.30 -5.22 5.82
CA ALA A 216 -17.51 -4.32 6.65
C ALA A 216 -17.36 -2.93 6.01
N ILE A 217 -17.07 -2.87 4.71
CA ILE A 217 -16.90 -1.60 3.99
C ILE A 217 -18.20 -0.79 4.02
N GLU A 218 -19.34 -1.42 3.74
CA GLU A 218 -20.65 -0.78 3.80
C GLU A 218 -20.95 -0.24 5.21
N ALA A 219 -20.74 -1.06 6.24
CA ALA A 219 -20.97 -0.67 7.62
C ALA A 219 -20.05 0.48 8.08
N LEU A 220 -18.82 0.54 7.56
CA LEU A 220 -17.86 1.62 7.85
C LEU A 220 -18.26 2.92 7.17
N CYS A 221 -18.73 2.88 5.91
CA CYS A 221 -19.32 4.04 5.26
C CYS A 221 -20.48 4.61 6.09
N ASP A 222 -21.43 3.74 6.49
CA ASP A 222 -22.60 4.13 7.29
C ASP A 222 -22.22 4.67 8.68
N ALA A 223 -21.05 4.28 9.20
CA ALA A 223 -20.50 4.77 10.46
C ALA A 223 -19.78 6.12 10.35
N GLY A 224 -19.60 6.65 9.14
CA GLY A 224 -18.96 7.94 8.87
C GLY A 224 -17.47 7.87 8.52
N MET A 225 -17.00 6.71 8.03
CA MET A 225 -15.70 6.61 7.34
C MET A 225 -15.73 7.45 6.07
N ASP A 226 -14.70 8.25 5.84
CA ASP A 226 -14.64 9.18 4.71
C ASP A 226 -13.91 8.60 3.51
N SER A 227 -12.85 7.81 3.76
CA SER A 227 -12.01 7.28 2.69
C SER A 227 -11.51 5.87 2.91
N PHE A 228 -11.32 5.17 1.80
CA PHE A 228 -10.76 3.82 1.73
C PHE A 228 -9.53 3.84 0.83
N ARG A 229 -8.46 3.20 1.29
CA ARG A 229 -7.26 2.95 0.51
C ARG A 229 -7.10 1.45 0.30
N VAL A 230 -7.40 1.00 -0.90
CA VAL A 230 -7.40 -0.42 -1.24
C VAL A 230 -6.05 -0.82 -1.81
N SER A 231 -5.38 -1.78 -1.19
CA SER A 231 -4.09 -2.27 -1.68
C SER A 231 -4.27 -3.27 -2.81
N LEU A 232 -3.62 -3.01 -3.94
CA LEU A 232 -3.74 -3.79 -5.17
C LEU A 232 -2.37 -4.00 -5.79
N VAL A 233 -2.07 -5.24 -6.18
CA VAL A 233 -0.83 -5.58 -6.91
C VAL A 233 -1.08 -5.75 -8.40
N SER A 234 -2.28 -6.21 -8.74
CA SER A 234 -2.75 -6.41 -10.10
C SER A 234 -4.28 -6.44 -10.06
N ALA A 235 -4.90 -5.85 -11.08
CA ALA A 235 -6.34 -5.94 -11.33
C ALA A 235 -6.73 -7.20 -12.12
N ARG A 236 -5.79 -8.14 -12.34
CA ARG A 236 -6.04 -9.42 -13.00
C ARG A 236 -6.12 -10.55 -11.98
N PRO A 237 -7.19 -11.38 -12.00
CA PRO A 237 -7.42 -12.36 -10.94
C PRO A 237 -6.25 -13.33 -10.65
N PRO A 238 -5.58 -13.95 -11.65
CA PRO A 238 -4.49 -14.88 -11.37
C PRO A 238 -3.33 -14.23 -10.61
N TYR A 239 -2.94 -13.02 -11.02
CA TYR A 239 -1.84 -12.26 -10.43
C TYR A 239 -2.21 -11.68 -9.07
N TYR A 240 -3.46 -11.24 -8.90
CA TYR A 240 -4.00 -10.86 -7.60
C TYR A 240 -3.89 -12.01 -6.59
N GLU A 241 -4.35 -13.21 -6.98
CA GLU A 241 -4.34 -14.39 -6.12
C GLU A 241 -2.93 -14.89 -5.79
N ARG A 242 -2.02 -14.91 -6.77
CA ARG A 242 -0.61 -15.31 -6.58
C ARG A 242 0.07 -14.50 -5.49
N TYR A 243 -0.11 -13.18 -5.52
CA TYR A 243 0.53 -12.27 -4.57
C TYR A 243 -0.23 -12.16 -3.24
N HIS A 244 -1.53 -11.81 -3.26
CA HIS A 244 -2.30 -11.51 -2.04
C HIS A 244 -2.71 -12.78 -1.27
N ARG A 245 -2.87 -13.90 -1.97
CA ARG A 245 -3.25 -15.20 -1.41
C ARG A 245 -4.44 -15.09 -0.45
N PRO A 246 -5.59 -14.59 -0.94
CA PRO A 246 -6.73 -14.25 -0.10
C PRO A 246 -7.33 -15.51 0.57
N ARG A 247 -7.93 -15.34 1.74
CA ARG A 247 -8.63 -16.40 2.48
C ARG A 247 -10.08 -15.99 2.69
N GLY A 248 -10.97 -16.64 1.95
CA GLY A 248 -12.42 -16.42 2.05
C GLY A 248 -12.93 -15.20 1.29
N TYR A 249 -12.14 -14.67 0.34
CA TYR A 249 -12.55 -13.62 -0.60
C TYR A 249 -11.74 -13.73 -1.90
N ALA A 250 -12.17 -13.03 -2.95
CA ALA A 250 -11.52 -12.95 -4.26
C ALA A 250 -11.46 -11.50 -4.76
N LEU A 251 -10.77 -11.26 -5.89
CA LEU A 251 -10.69 -9.91 -6.50
C LEU A 251 -12.09 -9.32 -6.79
N ALA A 252 -13.05 -10.16 -7.20
CA ALA A 252 -14.43 -9.70 -7.41
C ALA A 252 -15.07 -9.10 -6.14
N ASP A 253 -14.72 -9.59 -4.95
CA ASP A 253 -15.19 -9.01 -3.68
C ASP A 253 -14.57 -7.63 -3.44
N VAL A 254 -13.31 -7.45 -3.81
CA VAL A 254 -12.60 -6.18 -3.74
C VAL A 254 -13.26 -5.14 -4.65
N GLU A 255 -13.59 -5.52 -5.90
CA GLU A 255 -14.30 -4.62 -6.82
C GLU A 255 -15.68 -4.21 -6.28
N ARG A 256 -16.43 -5.19 -5.72
CA ARG A 256 -17.74 -4.92 -5.09
C ARG A 256 -17.60 -3.98 -3.90
N SER A 257 -16.58 -4.16 -3.07
CA SER A 257 -16.29 -3.27 -1.93
C SER A 257 -16.00 -1.84 -2.38
N ILE A 258 -15.18 -1.66 -3.43
CA ILE A 258 -14.88 -0.33 -3.99
C ILE A 258 -16.17 0.33 -4.49
N ALA A 259 -16.94 -0.37 -5.33
CA ALA A 259 -18.21 0.15 -5.85
C ALA A 259 -19.20 0.47 -4.72
N ALA A 260 -19.27 -0.37 -3.68
CA ALA A 260 -20.13 -0.15 -2.51
C ALA A 260 -19.73 1.10 -1.73
N ALA A 261 -18.43 1.34 -1.54
CA ALA A 261 -17.93 2.57 -0.90
C ALA A 261 -18.24 3.82 -1.73
N ARG A 262 -18.05 3.75 -3.05
CA ARG A 262 -18.34 4.85 -3.98
C ARG A 262 -19.79 5.23 -4.05
N SER A 263 -20.68 4.23 -4.14
CA SER A 263 -22.13 4.46 -4.12
C SER A 263 -22.62 5.15 -2.84
N ARG A 264 -21.84 5.05 -1.74
CA ARG A 264 -22.10 5.70 -0.45
C ARG A 264 -21.36 7.03 -0.28
N GLY A 265 -20.68 7.51 -1.33
CA GLY A 265 -20.01 8.81 -1.34
C GLY A 265 -18.64 8.84 -0.66
N ALA A 266 -18.09 7.69 -0.25
CA ALA A 266 -16.76 7.63 0.34
C ALA A 266 -15.67 7.77 -0.75
N PHE A 267 -14.57 8.44 -0.41
CA PHE A 267 -13.43 8.56 -1.33
C PHE A 267 -12.67 7.23 -1.42
N VAL A 268 -12.31 6.80 -2.63
CA VAL A 268 -11.55 5.56 -2.79
C VAL A 268 -10.27 5.81 -3.56
N SER A 269 -9.16 5.38 -2.95
CA SER A 269 -7.83 5.35 -3.56
C SER A 269 -7.36 3.91 -3.71
N ILE A 270 -6.67 3.62 -4.81
CA ILE A 270 -5.92 2.38 -4.98
C ILE A 270 -4.48 2.65 -4.58
N ASN A 271 -4.00 1.88 -3.62
CA ASN A 271 -2.59 1.72 -3.34
C ASN A 271 -2.05 0.65 -4.30
N TYR A 272 -1.55 1.08 -5.46
CA TYR A 272 -1.04 0.20 -6.50
C TYR A 272 0.44 -0.12 -6.24
N LEU A 273 0.72 -1.40 -5.97
CA LEU A 273 2.04 -1.88 -5.61
C LEU A 273 2.89 -2.05 -6.87
N THR A 274 3.63 -0.99 -7.19
CA THR A 274 4.36 -0.81 -8.44
C THR A 274 5.62 -1.68 -8.49
N PHE A 275 5.77 -2.38 -9.62
CA PHE A 275 6.98 -3.11 -9.99
C PHE A 275 7.26 -2.85 -11.48
N PRO A 276 8.24 -1.99 -11.81
CA PRO A 276 8.62 -1.72 -13.21
C PRO A 276 9.01 -3.02 -13.93
N GLY A 277 8.49 -3.22 -15.14
CA GLY A 277 8.57 -4.47 -15.89
C GLY A 277 7.35 -5.40 -15.73
N PHE A 278 6.45 -5.10 -14.79
CA PHE A 278 5.18 -5.80 -14.62
C PHE A 278 4.00 -4.83 -14.65
N THR A 279 3.97 -3.85 -13.75
CA THR A 279 2.82 -2.92 -13.59
C THR A 279 2.68 -1.89 -14.72
N ASP A 280 3.64 -1.84 -15.63
CA ASP A 280 3.68 -1.03 -16.85
C ASP A 280 3.59 -1.87 -18.14
N LEU A 281 3.18 -3.14 -18.02
CA LEU A 281 2.73 -3.93 -19.16
C LEU A 281 1.33 -3.47 -19.58
N GLU A 282 1.06 -3.44 -20.89
CA GLU A 282 -0.24 -3.02 -21.45
C GLU A 282 -1.42 -3.78 -20.80
N PRO A 283 -1.40 -5.12 -20.63
CA PRO A 283 -2.49 -5.84 -19.95
C PRO A 283 -2.71 -5.45 -18.48
N GLU A 284 -1.66 -5.02 -17.75
CA GLU A 284 -1.82 -4.53 -16.38
C GLU A 284 -2.45 -3.14 -16.36
N VAL A 285 -2.00 -2.24 -17.24
CA VAL A 285 -2.53 -0.89 -17.39
C VAL A 285 -4.00 -0.95 -17.79
N ASP A 286 -4.35 -1.75 -18.81
CA ASP A 286 -5.73 -1.96 -19.26
C ASP A 286 -6.63 -2.50 -18.15
N ALA A 287 -6.14 -3.46 -17.37
CA ALA A 287 -6.91 -4.03 -16.26
C ALA A 287 -7.19 -2.98 -15.17
N VAL A 288 -6.23 -2.11 -14.86
CA VAL A 288 -6.42 -1.00 -13.93
C VAL A 288 -7.36 0.05 -14.50
N CYS A 289 -7.24 0.41 -15.78
CA CYS A 289 -8.18 1.31 -16.46
C CYS A 289 -9.62 0.77 -16.37
N ALA A 290 -9.82 -0.49 -16.71
CA ALA A 290 -11.13 -1.13 -16.65
C ALA A 290 -11.68 -1.18 -15.22
N LEU A 291 -10.82 -1.41 -14.21
CA LEU A 291 -11.22 -1.35 -12.80
C LEU A 291 -11.72 0.06 -12.43
N ILE A 292 -10.99 1.10 -12.82
CA ILE A 292 -11.36 2.50 -12.56
C ILE A 292 -12.70 2.83 -13.21
N GLU A 293 -12.91 2.47 -14.48
CA GLU A 293 -14.19 2.69 -15.19
C GLU A 293 -15.37 2.04 -14.47
N ARG A 294 -15.22 0.79 -14.03
CA ARG A 294 -16.31 0.05 -13.37
C ARG A 294 -16.63 0.55 -11.97
N THR A 295 -15.66 1.14 -11.29
CA THR A 295 -15.75 1.37 -9.84
C THR A 295 -15.66 2.80 -9.41
N ASP A 296 -15.32 3.76 -10.29
CA ASP A 296 -15.20 5.19 -9.98
C ASP A 296 -14.15 5.49 -8.87
N VAL A 297 -13.02 4.79 -8.93
CA VAL A 297 -11.83 5.12 -8.14
C VAL A 297 -11.37 6.53 -8.45
N GLN A 298 -11.10 7.35 -7.44
CA GLN A 298 -10.69 8.76 -7.65
C GLN A 298 -9.18 8.96 -7.56
N MET A 299 -8.43 7.98 -7.06
CA MET A 299 -6.99 8.14 -6.90
C MET A 299 -6.24 6.84 -7.10
N VAL A 300 -5.12 6.91 -7.82
CA VAL A 300 -4.11 5.83 -7.88
C VAL A 300 -2.82 6.32 -7.25
N GLN A 301 -2.38 5.58 -6.24
CA GLN A 301 -1.13 5.81 -5.53
C GLN A 301 -0.13 4.73 -5.92
N PHE A 302 0.85 5.10 -6.73
CA PHE A 302 1.96 4.22 -7.08
C PHE A 302 2.90 4.10 -5.87
N ARG A 303 2.85 2.96 -5.16
CA ARG A 303 3.79 2.65 -4.08
C ARG A 303 4.81 1.65 -4.57
N ASN A 304 6.08 1.91 -4.29
CA ASN A 304 7.13 0.94 -4.51
C ASN A 304 6.79 -0.35 -3.78
N LEU A 305 6.80 -1.47 -4.50
CA LEU A 305 6.62 -2.78 -3.91
C LEU A 305 7.87 -3.16 -3.11
N ASN A 306 7.69 -3.41 -1.81
CA ASN A 306 8.76 -3.83 -0.93
C ASN A 306 8.87 -5.36 -0.93
N ILE A 307 9.70 -5.91 -1.80
CA ILE A 307 9.95 -7.35 -1.93
C ILE A 307 11.29 -7.57 -2.64
N ASP A 308 11.92 -8.71 -2.39
CA ASP A 308 13.01 -9.20 -3.23
C ASP A 308 12.54 -9.29 -4.70
N PRO A 309 13.22 -8.58 -5.64
CA PRO A 309 12.85 -8.59 -7.04
C PRO A 309 12.84 -9.99 -7.67
N GLU A 310 13.77 -10.88 -7.29
CA GLU A 310 13.82 -12.25 -7.84
C GLU A 310 12.62 -13.07 -7.39
N VAL A 311 12.23 -12.94 -6.12
CA VAL A 311 11.03 -13.59 -5.58
C VAL A 311 9.78 -13.09 -6.30
N PHE A 312 9.69 -11.79 -6.58
CA PHE A 312 8.54 -11.25 -7.32
C PHE A 312 8.52 -11.71 -8.77
N CYS A 313 9.66 -11.65 -9.47
CA CYS A 313 9.78 -12.13 -10.85
C CYS A 313 9.43 -13.61 -10.97
N GLY A 314 9.97 -14.47 -10.09
CA GLY A 314 9.63 -15.90 -10.08
C GLY A 314 8.15 -16.17 -9.86
N LEU A 315 7.49 -15.36 -9.03
CA LEU A 315 6.06 -15.49 -8.75
C LEU A 315 5.16 -14.93 -9.86
N MET A 316 5.55 -13.82 -10.46
CA MET A 316 4.66 -13.01 -11.30
C MET A 316 5.01 -13.09 -12.79
N LEU A 317 6.26 -13.36 -13.14
CA LEU A 317 6.74 -13.36 -14.52
C LEU A 317 7.08 -14.78 -15.02
N GLU A 318 7.54 -15.67 -14.15
CA GLU A 318 8.13 -16.96 -14.57
C GLU A 318 7.14 -18.14 -14.73
N GLU A 319 5.83 -17.94 -14.57
CA GLU A 319 4.80 -18.95 -14.92
C GLU A 319 4.30 -18.81 -16.38
N ARG A 320 5.20 -18.59 -17.35
CA ARG A 320 4.90 -18.74 -18.80
C ARG A 320 5.14 -20.17 -19.33
N GLY A 321 5.56 -21.12 -18.49
CA GLY A 321 5.84 -22.50 -18.88
C GLY A 321 5.22 -23.53 -17.92
N GLU A 322 4.26 -24.29 -18.42
CA GLU A 322 3.91 -25.67 -18.01
C GLU A 322 3.51 -25.93 -16.54
N LEU A 323 2.20 -25.96 -16.30
CA LEU A 323 1.60 -26.93 -15.36
C LEU A 323 0.93 -28.03 -16.19
N HIS A 324 1.71 -29.04 -16.59
CA HIS A 324 1.17 -30.36 -16.91
C HIS A 324 1.46 -31.27 -15.70
N GLU A 325 0.42 -31.67 -14.98
CA GLU A 325 0.53 -32.84 -14.12
C GLU A 325 0.64 -34.10 -15.00
N PRO A 326 1.53 -35.06 -14.69
CA PRO A 326 1.63 -36.29 -15.44
C PRO A 326 0.45 -37.20 -15.10
N GLY A 327 -0.59 -37.10 -15.93
CA GLY A 327 -1.56 -38.18 -16.11
C GLY A 327 -2.99 -37.85 -15.72
N GLU A 328 -3.71 -37.11 -16.55
CA GLU A 328 -5.12 -37.39 -16.87
C GLU A 328 -5.50 -36.68 -18.18
N ALA A 329 -5.95 -37.45 -19.17
CA ALA A 329 -6.31 -36.94 -20.48
C ALA A 329 -7.64 -36.18 -20.41
N VAL A 330 -7.60 -34.87 -20.61
CA VAL A 330 -8.77 -34.04 -20.91
C VAL A 330 -8.64 -33.52 -22.34
N GLY A 331 -9.73 -33.66 -23.12
CA GLY A 331 -9.79 -33.40 -24.56
C GLY A 331 -9.51 -31.94 -24.99
N PRO A 332 -9.49 -31.68 -26.31
CA PRO A 332 -8.86 -30.47 -26.85
C PRO A 332 -9.76 -29.24 -26.59
N ALA A 333 -9.42 -28.44 -25.60
CA ALA A 333 -9.62 -27.00 -25.69
C ALA A 333 -8.44 -26.46 -26.50
N GLY A 334 -8.72 -25.79 -27.62
CA GLY A 334 -7.71 -25.28 -28.54
C GLY A 334 -6.71 -24.34 -27.83
N PRO A 335 -5.49 -24.19 -28.36
CA PRO A 335 -4.52 -23.28 -27.78
C PRO A 335 -5.09 -21.86 -27.87
N ALA A 336 -5.22 -21.19 -26.73
CA ALA A 336 -5.16 -19.74 -26.74
C ALA A 336 -3.79 -19.41 -27.37
N GLU A 337 -3.80 -18.62 -28.44
CA GLU A 337 -2.55 -18.19 -29.06
C GLU A 337 -1.67 -17.53 -27.99
N PRO A 338 -0.36 -17.80 -27.97
CA PRO A 338 0.54 -17.15 -27.03
C PRO A 338 0.57 -15.67 -27.39
N ASP A 339 0.01 -14.81 -26.52
CA ASP A 339 0.17 -13.36 -26.62
C ASP A 339 1.67 -13.05 -26.77
N GLU A 340 2.01 -12.28 -27.81
CA GLU A 340 3.36 -11.74 -28.01
C GLU A 340 3.87 -11.11 -26.69
N PRO A 341 5.18 -11.17 -26.40
CA PRO A 341 5.69 -10.57 -25.17
C PRO A 341 5.51 -9.05 -25.26
N ASP A 342 4.46 -8.52 -24.62
CA ASP A 342 4.25 -7.07 -24.48
C ASP A 342 5.48 -6.45 -23.81
N GLU A 343 6.13 -5.51 -24.51
CA GLU A 343 7.26 -4.78 -23.99
C GLU A 343 6.77 -3.76 -22.94
N PRO A 344 7.37 -3.68 -21.74
CA PRO A 344 6.96 -2.70 -20.73
C PRO A 344 7.07 -1.28 -21.27
N ALA A 345 5.97 -0.51 -21.16
CA ALA A 345 5.92 0.85 -21.68
C ALA A 345 6.76 1.83 -20.83
N GLY A 346 7.04 1.48 -19.58
CA GLY A 346 7.62 2.35 -18.56
C GLY A 346 6.56 2.95 -17.64
N ILE A 347 6.87 3.06 -16.34
CA ILE A 347 5.95 3.64 -15.34
C ILE A 347 5.48 5.05 -15.71
N ALA A 348 6.33 5.89 -16.31
CA ALA A 348 5.94 7.24 -16.72
C ALA A 348 4.85 7.22 -17.79
N GLN A 349 4.95 6.30 -18.75
CA GLN A 349 3.97 6.09 -19.81
C GLN A 349 2.68 5.50 -19.26
N ALA A 350 2.76 4.54 -18.32
CA ALA A 350 1.58 4.00 -17.64
C ALA A 350 0.82 5.09 -16.87
N VAL A 351 1.54 5.98 -16.17
CA VAL A 351 0.96 7.14 -15.49
C VAL A 351 0.29 8.08 -16.49
N ALA A 352 0.97 8.43 -17.60
CA ALA A 352 0.41 9.30 -18.62
C ALA A 352 -0.85 8.71 -19.25
N HIS A 353 -0.85 7.41 -19.56
CA HIS A 353 -2.00 6.71 -20.10
C HIS A 353 -3.22 6.76 -19.17
N LEU A 354 -3.04 6.52 -17.87
CA LEU A 354 -4.12 6.65 -16.89
C LEU A 354 -4.67 8.08 -16.83
N GLN A 355 -3.83 9.11 -16.95
CA GLN A 355 -4.28 10.50 -16.96
C GLN A 355 -5.02 10.86 -18.24
N ASP A 356 -4.61 10.31 -19.38
CA ASP A 356 -5.28 10.50 -20.66
C ASP A 356 -6.66 9.84 -20.67
N CYS A 357 -6.78 8.62 -20.11
CA CYS A 357 -8.06 7.92 -19.96
C CYS A 357 -8.98 8.57 -18.91
N PHE A 358 -8.41 9.06 -17.81
CA PHE A 358 -9.15 9.62 -16.67
C PHE A 358 -8.59 10.99 -16.25
N PRO A 359 -8.98 12.08 -16.92
CA PRO A 359 -8.43 13.41 -16.64
C PRO A 359 -8.62 13.92 -15.21
N ASP A 360 -9.68 13.45 -14.53
CA ASP A 360 -10.00 13.83 -13.14
C ASP A 360 -9.37 12.87 -12.09
N LEU A 361 -8.68 11.81 -12.54
CA LEU A 361 -8.03 10.86 -11.65
C LEU A 361 -6.82 11.50 -10.96
N ILE A 362 -6.81 11.44 -9.64
CA ILE A 362 -5.68 11.91 -8.84
C ILE A 362 -4.57 10.85 -8.90
N ILE A 363 -3.38 11.24 -9.34
CA ILE A 363 -2.19 10.39 -9.26
C ILE A 363 -1.20 11.02 -8.26
N GLY A 364 -0.69 10.21 -7.34
CA GLY A 364 0.38 10.64 -6.43
C GLY A 364 0.52 9.79 -5.17
N ASN A 365 1.54 10.08 -4.36
CA ASN A 365 1.92 9.24 -3.23
C ASN A 365 1.47 9.79 -1.87
N PHE A 366 0.31 10.44 -1.79
CA PHE A 366 -0.13 11.18 -0.58
C PHE A 366 -1.57 10.91 -0.18
N SER A 367 -1.90 11.18 1.08
CA SER A 367 -3.26 11.12 1.60
C SER A 367 -4.02 12.42 1.35
N VAL A 368 -5.30 12.31 0.99
CA VAL A 368 -6.19 13.47 0.79
C VAL A 368 -6.94 13.73 2.07
N ALA A 369 -6.76 14.93 2.65
CA ALA A 369 -7.65 15.40 3.71
C ALA A 369 -8.93 15.92 3.04
N LEU A 370 -10.05 15.24 3.29
CA LEU A 370 -11.36 15.52 2.69
C LEU A 370 -12.18 16.50 3.52
N ARG A 371 -11.75 16.76 4.76
CA ARG A 371 -12.39 17.67 5.71
C ARG A 371 -11.33 18.47 6.44
N ASP A 372 -11.65 19.74 6.70
CA ASP A 372 -10.80 20.67 7.47
C ASP A 372 -10.95 20.51 8.99
#